data_AF-A0A923RBQ5-F1
#
_entry.id   AF-A0A923RBQ5-F1
#
_cell.length_a   1.000
_cell.length_b   1.000
_cell.length_c   1.000
_cell.angle_alpha   90.00
_cell.angle_beta   90.00
_cell.angle_gamma   90.00
#
_symmetry.space_group_name_H-M   'P 1'
#
loop_
_entity.id
_entity.type
_entity.pdbx_description
1 polymer ?
#
loop_
_entity_poly.entity_id
_entity_poly.type
_entity_poly.pdbx_seq_one_letter_code
_entity_poly.pdbx_strand_id
1 'polypeptide(L)'
;LEKIEYPKPNREFIYDTFNEFSRKHPWVGQENIRPKSVAREMVETFQSFHDYIKEYDLERVEGLLLRYLSEVYKVLLQTIPEPAKTDELVAIIEYLRTLLKDVDSSLVEEWENLRTPELAAQRAADKKLKEDAREAEALARKEAERLQKQKIISLRNEVFRGMRFLYNADYANAALVFPRGDSSSTADELEAKMKEYFLDHSRLLIDMKARAAHFSQITELGENRYQLVQTLVDADEHNDWALTVEAEFTNGPKLNFLSLKSLN
;
A
#
# COMPACT_ATOMS: atom_id res chain seq x y z
N LEU A 1 46.46 10.25 -29.94
CA LEU A 1 45.14 9.63 -30.20
C LEU A 1 44.58 10.24 -31.47
N GLU A 2 45.11 9.80 -32.61
CA GLU A 2 44.70 10.26 -33.93
C GLU A 2 43.72 9.25 -34.54
N LYS A 3 42.55 9.74 -34.95
CA LYS A 3 41.66 9.18 -35.98
C LYS A 3 41.18 7.73 -35.81
N ILE A 4 40.40 7.46 -34.77
CA ILE A 4 39.39 6.38 -34.86
C ILE A 4 38.05 7.07 -35.05
N GLU A 5 37.62 7.23 -36.30
CA GLU A 5 36.25 7.63 -36.60
C GLU A 5 35.33 6.42 -36.39
N TYR A 6 34.12 6.68 -35.89
CA TYR A 6 33.08 5.67 -35.82
C TYR A 6 32.66 5.21 -37.24
N PRO A 7 32.14 3.98 -37.39
CA PRO A 7 31.56 3.55 -38.66
C PRO A 7 30.47 4.53 -39.11
N LYS A 8 30.58 5.07 -40.33
CA LYS A 8 29.58 5.96 -40.94
C LYS A 8 28.88 5.18 -42.06
N PRO A 9 27.80 4.43 -41.77
CA PRO A 9 27.07 3.71 -42.80
C PRO A 9 26.64 4.64 -43.93
N ASN A 10 26.72 4.16 -45.17
CA ASN A 10 26.35 4.91 -46.37
C ASN A 10 27.04 6.27 -46.53
N ARG A 11 28.23 6.47 -45.92
CA ARG A 11 28.99 7.72 -46.00
C ARG A 11 29.12 8.22 -47.44
N GLU A 12 29.61 7.37 -48.34
CA GLU A 12 29.82 7.73 -49.75
C GLU A 12 28.52 8.20 -50.39
N PHE A 13 27.46 7.40 -50.30
CA PHE A 13 26.14 7.77 -50.81
C PHE A 13 25.63 9.11 -50.27
N ILE A 14 25.71 9.33 -48.95
CA ILE A 14 25.17 10.53 -48.31
C ILE A 14 25.96 11.78 -48.76
N TYR A 15 27.29 11.74 -48.67
CA TYR A 15 28.12 12.89 -49.03
C TYR A 15 28.16 13.14 -50.54
N ASP A 16 28.18 12.09 -51.37
CA ASP A 16 28.16 12.24 -52.83
C ASP A 16 26.85 12.84 -53.31
N THR A 17 25.72 12.37 -52.77
CA THR A 17 24.39 12.92 -53.06
C THR A 17 24.31 14.39 -52.63
N PHE A 18 24.80 14.73 -51.44
CA PHE A 18 24.82 16.12 -50.96
C PHE A 18 25.75 17.01 -51.80
N ASN A 19 26.90 16.50 -52.22
CA ASN A 19 27.84 17.22 -53.07
C ASN A 19 27.23 17.52 -54.45
N GLU A 20 26.52 16.56 -55.06
CA GLU A 20 25.81 16.79 -56.32
C GLU A 20 24.69 17.83 -56.15
N PHE A 21 23.92 17.73 -55.05
CA PHE A 21 22.92 18.73 -54.70
C PHE A 21 23.55 20.12 -54.54
N SER A 22 24.62 20.25 -53.75
CA SER A 22 25.30 21.54 -53.49
C SER A 22 25.82 22.20 -54.78
N ARG A 23 26.37 21.44 -55.73
CA ARG A 23 26.81 21.96 -57.04
C ARG A 23 25.70 22.65 -57.82
N LYS A 24 24.44 22.20 -57.67
CA LYS A 24 23.27 22.75 -58.37
C LYS A 24 22.60 23.91 -57.61
N HIS A 25 22.95 24.14 -56.34
CA HIS A 25 22.26 25.09 -55.45
C HIS A 25 23.28 26.02 -54.75
N PRO A 26 23.71 27.13 -55.40
CA PRO A 26 24.82 27.99 -54.93
C PRO A 26 24.64 28.64 -53.55
N TRP A 27 23.41 28.70 -53.02
CA TRP A 27 23.12 29.27 -51.69
C TRP A 27 23.50 28.36 -50.52
N VAL A 28 23.81 27.08 -50.78
CA VAL A 28 24.27 26.12 -49.75
C VAL A 28 25.66 26.52 -49.20
N GLY A 29 26.44 27.27 -49.98
CA GLY A 29 27.73 27.79 -49.54
C GLY A 29 28.77 26.69 -49.27
N GLN A 30 29.53 26.84 -48.19
CA GLN A 30 30.56 25.88 -47.76
C GLN A 30 30.11 24.96 -46.62
N GLU A 31 28.84 25.00 -46.22
CA GLU A 31 28.35 24.12 -45.16
C GLU A 31 28.27 22.67 -45.64
N ASN A 32 28.62 21.75 -44.73
CA ASN A 32 28.56 20.31 -44.99
C ASN A 32 27.62 19.65 -43.98
N ILE A 33 27.00 18.55 -44.40
CA ILE A 33 26.07 17.78 -43.59
C ILE A 33 26.79 17.11 -42.41
N ARG A 34 26.11 17.09 -41.26
CA ARG A 34 26.57 16.43 -40.04
C ARG A 34 25.42 15.59 -39.47
N PRO A 35 25.33 14.30 -39.84
CA PRO A 35 24.33 13.41 -39.26
C PRO A 35 24.40 13.44 -37.74
N LYS A 36 23.24 13.56 -37.08
CA LYS A 36 23.16 13.58 -35.61
C LYS A 36 23.68 12.26 -35.05
N SER A 37 24.51 12.32 -34.01
CA SER A 37 25.09 11.15 -33.34
C SER A 37 24.52 10.90 -31.93
N VAL A 38 23.55 11.70 -31.49
CA VAL A 38 23.05 11.70 -30.11
C VAL A 38 22.44 10.35 -29.71
N ALA A 39 21.49 9.81 -30.49
CA ALA A 39 20.87 8.52 -30.17
C ALA A 39 21.88 7.36 -30.21
N ARG A 40 22.86 7.43 -31.12
CA ARG A 40 23.96 6.46 -31.20
C ARG A 40 24.81 6.50 -29.94
N GLU A 41 25.22 7.70 -29.52
CA GLU A 41 26.04 7.88 -28.34
C GLU A 41 25.35 7.36 -27.08
N MET A 42 24.08 7.70 -26.87
CA MET A 42 23.29 7.18 -25.75
C MET A 42 23.18 5.65 -25.74
N VAL A 43 23.02 5.04 -26.91
CA VAL A 43 23.01 3.57 -27.06
C VAL A 43 24.39 2.95 -26.80
N GLU A 44 25.47 3.57 -27.27
CA GLU A 44 26.85 3.10 -27.08
C GLU A 44 27.31 3.22 -25.61
N THR A 45 26.89 4.28 -24.91
CA THR A 45 27.25 4.55 -23.51
C THR A 45 26.25 3.98 -22.50
N PHE A 46 25.09 3.51 -22.94
CA PHE A 46 23.97 3.05 -22.10
C PHE A 46 23.54 4.07 -21.03
N GLN A 47 23.71 5.36 -21.30
CA GLN A 47 23.37 6.41 -20.35
C GLN A 47 21.85 6.55 -20.19
N SER A 48 21.41 6.89 -18.97
CA SER A 48 20.02 7.30 -18.77
C SER A 48 19.79 8.69 -19.37
N PHE A 49 18.53 9.01 -19.67
CA PHE A 49 18.18 10.34 -20.16
C PHE A 49 18.63 11.45 -19.21
N HIS A 50 18.47 11.25 -17.89
CA HIS A 50 18.82 12.23 -16.88
C HIS A 50 20.33 12.40 -16.74
N ASP A 51 21.10 11.31 -16.81
CA ASP A 51 22.56 11.36 -16.78
C ASP A 51 23.10 12.10 -18.00
N TYR A 52 22.52 11.86 -19.19
CA TYR A 52 22.90 12.53 -20.42
C TYR A 52 22.60 14.04 -20.38
N ILE A 53 21.45 14.44 -19.84
CA ILE A 53 21.12 15.86 -19.64
C ILE A 53 22.12 16.53 -18.70
N LYS A 54 22.49 15.85 -17.61
CA LYS A 54 23.40 16.37 -16.60
C LYS A 54 24.85 16.46 -17.07
N GLU A 55 25.33 15.48 -17.83
CA GLU A 55 26.70 15.48 -18.34
C GLU A 55 26.94 16.59 -19.37
N TYR A 56 25.93 16.91 -20.18
CA TYR A 56 26.02 17.88 -21.26
C TYR A 56 25.35 19.24 -20.96
N ASP A 57 24.91 19.47 -19.71
CA ASP A 57 24.21 20.69 -19.27
C ASP A 57 23.02 21.08 -20.17
N LEU A 58 22.18 20.10 -20.54
CA LEU A 58 21.10 20.24 -21.52
C LEU A 58 19.72 20.57 -20.92
N GLU A 59 19.64 21.01 -19.67
CA GLU A 59 18.40 21.26 -18.92
C GLU A 59 17.39 22.15 -19.67
N ARG A 60 17.89 23.11 -20.47
CA ARG A 60 17.05 24.05 -21.25
C ARG A 60 16.50 23.48 -22.56
N VAL A 61 17.04 22.34 -23.02
CA VAL A 61 16.69 21.72 -24.31
C VAL A 61 16.22 20.27 -24.15
N GLU A 62 15.92 19.85 -22.92
CA GLU A 62 15.43 18.52 -22.57
C GLU A 62 14.26 18.07 -23.46
N GLY A 63 13.23 18.91 -23.61
CA GLY A 63 12.08 18.60 -24.45
C GLY A 63 12.42 18.42 -25.94
N LEU A 64 13.47 19.10 -26.44
CA LEU A 64 13.94 18.92 -27.82
C LEU A 64 14.65 17.56 -27.98
N LEU A 65 15.43 17.16 -26.98
CA LEU A 65 16.08 15.85 -26.94
C LEU A 65 15.03 14.73 -26.87
N LEU A 66 14.07 14.84 -25.97
CA LEU A 66 12.98 13.86 -25.82
C LEU A 66 12.19 13.70 -27.11
N ARG A 67 11.85 14.82 -27.78
CA ARG A 67 11.18 14.79 -29.09
C ARG A 67 12.03 14.10 -30.15
N TYR A 68 13.32 14.41 -30.22
CA TYR A 68 14.24 13.77 -31.16
C TYR A 68 14.35 12.25 -30.92
N LEU A 69 14.52 11.81 -29.68
CA LEU A 69 14.61 10.38 -29.34
C LEU A 69 13.29 9.66 -29.63
N SER A 70 12.16 10.31 -29.35
CA SER A 70 10.83 9.81 -29.70
C SER A 70 10.65 9.63 -31.22
N GLU A 71 11.12 10.59 -32.02
CA GLU A 71 11.12 10.50 -33.48
C GLU A 71 12.01 9.35 -33.96
N VAL A 72 13.22 9.20 -33.41
CA VAL A 72 14.13 8.09 -33.75
C VAL A 72 13.46 6.75 -33.44
N TYR A 73 12.91 6.56 -32.25
CA TYR A 73 12.21 5.34 -31.86
C TYR A 73 11.06 5.02 -32.84
N LYS A 74 10.21 6.01 -33.16
CA LYS A 74 9.09 5.85 -34.09
C LYS A 74 9.56 5.47 -35.49
N VAL A 75 10.60 6.14 -36.02
CA VAL A 75 11.15 5.86 -37.35
C VAL A 75 11.75 4.46 -37.42
N LEU A 76 12.55 4.06 -36.43
CA LEU A 76 13.13 2.70 -36.39
C LEU A 76 12.02 1.64 -36.35
N LEU A 77 10.93 1.90 -35.63
CA LEU A 77 9.84 0.95 -35.51
C LEU A 77 8.96 0.87 -36.77
N GLN A 78 8.73 1.99 -37.45
CA GLN A 78 7.78 2.09 -38.57
C GLN A 78 8.40 1.93 -39.97
N THR A 79 9.63 2.41 -40.17
CA THR A 79 10.23 2.47 -41.51
C THR A 79 11.01 1.21 -41.87
N ILE A 80 11.51 0.49 -40.86
CA ILE A 80 12.32 -0.72 -41.07
C ILE A 80 11.39 -1.94 -41.10
N PRO A 81 11.34 -2.70 -42.21
CA PRO A 81 10.55 -3.93 -42.27
C PRO A 81 11.02 -4.98 -41.25
N GLU A 82 10.10 -5.76 -40.69
CA GLU A 82 10.41 -6.85 -39.75
C GLU A 82 11.55 -7.78 -40.19
N PRO A 83 11.62 -8.29 -41.44
CA PRO A 83 12.71 -9.19 -41.84
C PRO A 83 14.08 -8.50 -41.92
N ALA A 84 14.13 -7.16 -41.91
CA ALA A 84 15.37 -6.38 -41.89
C ALA A 84 15.80 -6.00 -40.46
N LYS A 85 15.00 -6.31 -39.43
CA LYS A 85 15.34 -6.06 -38.04
C LYS A 85 16.24 -7.18 -37.52
N THR A 86 17.51 -6.84 -37.31
CA THR A 86 18.46 -7.70 -36.63
C THR A 86 18.22 -7.69 -35.12
N ASP A 87 18.70 -8.71 -34.40
CA ASP A 87 18.58 -8.77 -32.93
C ASP A 87 19.18 -7.54 -32.24
N GLU A 88 20.30 -7.03 -32.76
CA GLU A 88 20.94 -5.78 -32.30
C GLU A 88 20.01 -4.58 -32.45
N LEU A 89 19.33 -4.44 -33.59
CA LEU A 89 18.40 -3.35 -33.82
C LEU A 89 17.16 -3.47 -32.91
N VAL A 90 16.67 -4.68 -32.67
CA VAL A 90 15.57 -4.92 -31.72
C VAL A 90 15.99 -4.49 -30.31
N ALA A 91 17.22 -4.80 -29.89
CA ALA A 91 17.75 -4.37 -28.60
C ALA A 91 17.84 -2.84 -28.48
N ILE A 92 18.26 -2.15 -29.54
CA ILE A 92 18.29 -0.68 -29.60
C ILE A 92 16.88 -0.10 -29.49
N ILE A 93 15.91 -0.66 -30.21
CA ILE A 93 14.51 -0.22 -30.18
C ILE A 93 13.94 -0.39 -28.76
N GLU A 94 14.20 -1.51 -28.09
CA GLU A 94 13.71 -1.74 -26.73
C GLU A 94 14.43 -0.86 -25.70
N TYR A 95 15.73 -0.60 -25.86
CA TYR A 95 16.46 0.37 -25.03
C TYR A 95 15.83 1.77 -25.14
N LEU A 96 15.60 2.26 -26.36
CA LEU A 96 14.97 3.56 -26.58
C LEU A 96 13.55 3.59 -26.01
N ARG A 97 12.80 2.49 -26.13
CA ARG A 97 11.45 2.37 -25.58
C ARG A 97 11.44 2.48 -24.05
N THR A 98 12.32 1.76 -23.36
CA THR A 98 12.44 1.82 -21.90
C THR A 98 12.83 3.22 -21.45
N LEU A 99 13.85 3.79 -22.10
CA LEU A 99 14.31 5.15 -21.80
C LEU A 99 13.18 6.18 -21.93
N LEU A 100 12.37 6.08 -22.99
CA LEU A 100 11.26 7.00 -23.20
C LEU A 100 10.12 6.79 -22.20
N LYS A 101 9.83 5.53 -21.80
CA LYS A 101 8.80 5.22 -20.79
C LYS A 101 9.16 5.74 -19.40
N ASP A 102 10.43 5.71 -19.04
CA ASP A 102 10.89 6.20 -17.75
C ASP A 102 10.74 7.72 -17.61
N VAL A 103 10.84 8.46 -18.72
CA VAL A 103 10.74 9.94 -18.73
C VAL A 103 9.29 10.40 -18.95
N ASP A 104 8.58 9.77 -19.89
CA ASP A 104 7.17 10.08 -20.19
C ASP A 104 6.41 8.81 -20.61
N SER A 105 5.88 8.11 -19.61
CA SER A 105 5.08 6.91 -19.81
C SER A 105 3.78 7.19 -20.57
N SER A 106 3.22 8.40 -20.49
CA SER A 106 1.91 8.72 -21.03
C SER A 106 1.91 8.78 -22.56
N LEU A 107 2.84 9.51 -23.16
CA LEU A 107 2.89 9.69 -24.61
C LEU A 107 3.30 8.42 -25.36
N VAL A 108 4.22 7.63 -24.78
CA VAL A 108 4.66 6.36 -25.37
C VAL A 108 3.53 5.33 -25.32
N GLU A 109 2.83 5.23 -24.18
CA GLU A 109 1.70 4.30 -24.04
C GLU A 109 0.54 4.66 -24.95
N GLU A 110 0.13 5.94 -25.03
CA GLU A 110 -0.92 6.38 -25.94
C GLU A 110 -0.61 6.05 -27.39
N TRP A 111 0.64 6.29 -27.82
CA TRP A 111 1.05 5.96 -29.18
C TRP A 111 1.11 4.46 -29.46
N GLU A 112 1.63 3.65 -28.51
CA GLU A 112 1.59 2.18 -28.62
C GLU A 112 0.15 1.65 -28.70
N ASN A 113 -0.75 2.25 -27.92
CA ASN A 113 -2.16 1.88 -27.88
C ASN A 113 -2.88 2.19 -29.21
N LEU A 114 -2.52 3.29 -29.89
CA LEU A 114 -3.02 3.61 -31.22
C LEU A 114 -2.53 2.61 -32.29
N ARG A 115 -1.32 2.05 -32.13
CA ARG A 115 -0.77 1.05 -33.05
C ARG A 115 -1.37 -0.33 -32.86
N THR A 116 -1.78 -0.68 -31.65
CA THR A 116 -2.32 -2.00 -31.33
C THR A 116 -3.55 -1.88 -30.42
N PRO A 117 -4.72 -1.58 -31.00
CA PRO A 117 -5.96 -1.34 -30.25
C PRO A 117 -6.38 -2.54 -29.37
N GLU A 118 -6.08 -3.75 -29.81
CA GLU A 118 -6.41 -5.00 -29.11
C GLU A 118 -5.60 -5.16 -27.81
N LEU A 119 -4.30 -4.84 -27.85
CA LEU A 119 -3.43 -4.85 -26.66
C LEU A 119 -3.80 -3.73 -25.69
N ALA A 120 -4.22 -2.56 -26.22
CA ALA A 120 -4.67 -1.44 -25.41
C ALA A 120 -5.93 -1.79 -24.61
N ALA A 121 -6.90 -2.45 -25.26
CA ALA A 121 -8.13 -2.93 -24.61
C ALA A 121 -7.83 -3.94 -23.49
N GLN A 122 -6.89 -4.87 -23.71
CA GLN A 122 -6.46 -5.83 -22.70
C GLN A 122 -5.80 -5.14 -21.49
N ARG A 123 -4.85 -4.23 -21.73
CA ARG A 123 -4.18 -3.47 -20.65
C ARG A 123 -5.16 -2.63 -19.82
N ALA A 124 -6.15 -2.00 -20.48
CA ALA A 124 -7.18 -1.24 -19.80
C ALA A 124 -8.10 -2.14 -18.94
N ALA A 125 -8.48 -3.31 -19.45
CA ALA A 125 -9.25 -4.29 -18.70
C ALA A 125 -8.48 -4.80 -17.47
N ASP A 126 -7.21 -5.15 -17.63
CA ASP A 126 -6.34 -5.62 -16.53
C ASP A 126 -6.15 -4.56 -15.44
N LYS A 127 -5.98 -3.30 -15.84
CA LYS A 127 -5.86 -2.18 -14.91
C LYS A 127 -7.16 -2.01 -14.10
N LYS A 128 -8.30 -2.02 -14.78
CA LYS A 128 -9.61 -1.91 -14.13
C LYS A 128 -9.88 -3.08 -13.18
N LEU A 129 -9.56 -4.31 -13.58
CA LEU A 129 -9.65 -5.51 -12.72
C LEU A 129 -8.82 -5.38 -11.44
N LYS A 130 -7.60 -4.84 -11.54
CA LYS A 130 -6.73 -4.60 -10.36
C LYS A 130 -7.28 -3.50 -9.46
N GLU A 131 -7.83 -2.44 -10.04
CA GLU A 131 -8.46 -1.35 -9.29
C GLU A 131 -9.71 -1.86 -8.55
N ASP A 132 -10.61 -2.55 -9.24
CA ASP A 132 -11.83 -3.15 -8.67
C ASP A 132 -11.48 -4.15 -7.54
N ALA A 133 -10.46 -4.98 -7.72
CA ALA A 133 -9.99 -5.92 -6.70
C ALA A 133 -9.46 -5.20 -5.46
N ARG A 134 -8.69 -4.12 -5.65
CA ARG A 134 -8.16 -3.31 -4.55
C ARG A 134 -9.27 -2.58 -3.78
N GLU A 135 -10.28 -2.10 -4.49
CA GLU A 135 -11.46 -1.48 -3.87
C GLU A 135 -12.28 -2.50 -3.07
N ALA A 136 -12.49 -3.71 -3.60
CA ALA A 136 -13.18 -4.79 -2.91
C ALA A 136 -12.43 -5.22 -1.64
N GLU A 137 -11.10 -5.36 -1.69
CA GLU A 137 -10.28 -5.68 -0.53
C GLU A 137 -10.34 -4.56 0.53
N ALA A 138 -10.28 -3.30 0.11
CA ALA A 138 -10.41 -2.16 1.01
C ALA A 138 -11.78 -2.12 1.71
N LEU A 139 -12.86 -2.47 0.99
CA LEU A 139 -14.21 -2.55 1.56
C LEU A 139 -14.31 -3.71 2.57
N ALA A 140 -13.81 -4.90 2.23
CA ALA A 140 -13.80 -6.05 3.10
C ALA A 140 -13.02 -5.78 4.41
N ARG A 141 -11.87 -5.11 4.31
CA ARG A 141 -11.10 -4.68 5.49
C ARG A 141 -11.89 -3.73 6.39
N LYS A 142 -12.54 -2.72 5.81
CA LYS A 142 -13.37 -1.77 6.59
C LYS A 142 -14.53 -2.48 7.28
N GLU A 143 -15.14 -3.47 6.63
CA GLU A 143 -16.22 -4.26 7.20
C GLU A 143 -15.73 -5.13 8.36
N ALA A 144 -14.57 -5.78 8.22
CA ALA A 144 -13.94 -6.56 9.29
C ALA A 144 -13.61 -5.69 10.51
N GLU A 145 -13.02 -4.51 10.31
CA GLU A 145 -12.73 -3.54 11.38
C GLU A 145 -14.02 -3.08 12.08
N ARG A 146 -15.11 -2.88 11.34
CA ARG A 146 -16.42 -2.54 11.92
C ARG A 146 -16.97 -3.67 12.79
N LEU A 147 -16.90 -4.91 12.31
CA LEU A 147 -17.39 -6.08 13.03
C LEU A 147 -16.57 -6.32 14.32
N GLN A 148 -15.25 -6.16 14.26
CA GLN A 148 -14.37 -6.29 15.44
C GLN A 148 -14.70 -5.22 16.50
N LYS A 149 -14.89 -3.96 16.08
CA LYS A 149 -15.34 -2.88 16.98
C LYS A 149 -16.68 -3.19 17.63
N GLN A 150 -17.65 -3.70 16.87
CA GLN A 150 -18.95 -4.11 17.40
C GLN A 150 -18.83 -5.24 18.43
N LYS A 151 -17.97 -6.24 18.17
CA LYS A 151 -17.67 -7.32 19.14
C LYS A 151 -17.09 -6.75 20.44
N ILE A 152 -16.07 -5.89 20.35
CA ILE A 152 -15.45 -5.25 21.52
C ILE A 152 -16.48 -4.43 22.34
N ILE A 153 -17.32 -3.64 21.66
CA ILE A 153 -18.37 -2.86 22.32
C ILE A 153 -19.36 -3.78 23.04
N SER A 154 -19.79 -4.85 22.38
CA SER A 154 -20.73 -5.82 22.95
C SER A 154 -20.13 -6.53 24.17
N LEU A 155 -18.85 -6.95 24.10
CA LEU A 155 -18.13 -7.55 25.23
C LEU A 155 -18.09 -6.62 26.44
N ARG A 156 -17.69 -5.37 26.25
CA ARG A 156 -17.61 -4.38 27.34
C ARG A 156 -19.00 -4.12 27.93
N ASN A 157 -20.04 -4.00 27.10
CA ASN A 157 -21.41 -3.82 27.58
C ASN A 157 -21.87 -4.98 28.47
N GLU A 158 -21.53 -6.21 28.08
CA GLU A 158 -21.89 -7.42 28.83
C GLU A 158 -21.20 -7.48 30.18
N VAL A 159 -19.91 -7.17 30.24
CA VAL A 159 -19.15 -7.11 31.49
C VAL A 159 -19.69 -6.04 32.42
N PHE A 160 -20.00 -4.84 31.90
CA PHE A 160 -20.60 -3.80 32.72
C PHE A 160 -22.03 -4.13 33.18
N ARG A 161 -22.77 -4.98 32.46
CA ARG A 161 -24.04 -5.52 32.96
C ARG A 161 -23.81 -6.37 34.21
N GLY A 162 -22.79 -7.23 34.19
CA GLY A 162 -22.38 -8.01 35.36
C GLY A 162 -21.86 -7.16 36.51
N MET A 163 -21.01 -6.16 36.23
CA MET A 163 -20.53 -5.21 37.24
C MET A 163 -21.66 -4.41 37.90
N ARG A 164 -22.75 -4.12 37.17
CA ARG A 164 -23.93 -3.47 37.75
C ARG A 164 -24.60 -4.35 38.81
N PHE A 165 -24.61 -5.66 38.63
CA PHE A 165 -25.10 -6.59 39.65
C PHE A 165 -24.18 -6.62 40.88
N LEU A 166 -22.85 -6.65 40.66
CA LEU A 166 -21.86 -6.54 41.75
C LEU A 166 -22.02 -5.24 42.55
N TYR A 167 -22.23 -4.11 41.87
CA TYR A 167 -22.47 -2.80 42.48
C TYR A 167 -23.72 -2.80 43.38
N ASN A 168 -24.76 -3.56 43.02
CA ASN A 168 -26.00 -3.68 43.79
C ASN A 168 -25.96 -4.79 44.85
N ALA A 169 -24.81 -5.46 45.04
CA ALA A 169 -24.66 -6.66 45.87
C ALA A 169 -25.62 -7.81 45.46
N ASP A 170 -25.99 -7.88 44.18
CA ASP A 170 -26.81 -8.96 43.61
C ASP A 170 -25.92 -10.04 42.98
N TYR A 171 -25.29 -10.84 43.83
CA TYR A 171 -24.32 -11.85 43.40
C TYR A 171 -24.95 -13.00 42.62
N ALA A 172 -26.22 -13.30 42.87
CA ALA A 172 -26.96 -14.33 42.16
C ALA A 172 -27.11 -13.97 40.67
N ASN A 173 -27.52 -12.74 40.35
CA ASN A 173 -27.59 -12.30 38.96
C ASN A 173 -26.21 -12.03 38.34
N ALA A 174 -25.22 -11.60 39.15
CA ALA A 174 -23.84 -11.48 38.68
C ALA A 174 -23.28 -12.83 38.20
N ALA A 175 -23.53 -13.92 38.93
CA ALA A 175 -23.11 -15.27 38.57
C ALA A 175 -23.76 -15.78 37.26
N LEU A 176 -24.97 -15.33 36.91
CA LEU A 176 -25.58 -15.64 35.62
C LEU A 176 -24.88 -14.95 34.45
N VAL A 177 -24.31 -13.76 34.68
CA VAL A 177 -23.53 -13.03 33.67
C VAL A 177 -22.10 -13.54 33.59
N PHE A 178 -21.53 -13.96 34.72
CA PHE A 178 -20.16 -14.45 34.86
C PHE A 178 -20.15 -15.92 35.31
N PRO A 179 -20.64 -16.87 34.49
CA PRO A 179 -20.73 -18.26 34.91
C PRO A 179 -19.35 -18.90 35.09
N ARG A 180 -19.20 -19.73 36.13
CA ARG A 180 -18.09 -20.67 36.29
C ARG A 180 -18.55 -21.92 37.06
N GLY A 181 -18.87 -22.97 36.33
CA GLY A 181 -19.42 -24.18 36.94
C GLY A 181 -20.83 -23.93 37.47
N ASP A 182 -21.07 -24.18 38.76
CA ASP A 182 -22.37 -23.95 39.39
C ASP A 182 -22.58 -22.47 39.76
N SER A 183 -23.76 -21.93 39.43
CA SER A 183 -24.10 -20.53 39.63
C SER A 183 -24.12 -20.14 41.11
N SER A 184 -24.55 -21.04 42.01
CA SER A 184 -24.55 -20.76 43.45
C SER A 184 -23.12 -20.63 43.98
N SER A 185 -22.24 -21.58 43.64
CA SER A 185 -20.82 -21.52 44.01
C SER A 185 -20.14 -20.26 43.47
N THR A 186 -20.48 -19.85 42.25
CA THR A 186 -19.90 -18.63 41.65
C THR A 186 -20.40 -17.37 42.38
N ALA A 187 -21.67 -17.34 42.77
CA ALA A 187 -22.23 -16.22 43.54
C ALA A 187 -21.54 -16.10 44.91
N ASP A 188 -21.33 -17.22 45.61
CA ASP A 188 -20.63 -17.25 46.90
C ASP A 188 -19.17 -16.77 46.77
N GLU A 189 -18.47 -17.17 45.70
CA GLU A 189 -17.10 -16.72 45.41
C GLU A 189 -17.05 -15.20 45.14
N LEU A 190 -17.97 -14.69 44.32
CA LEU A 190 -18.08 -13.26 44.03
C LEU A 190 -18.40 -12.45 45.28
N GLU A 191 -19.31 -12.95 46.13
CA GLU A 191 -19.63 -12.31 47.41
C GLU A 191 -18.41 -12.27 48.33
N ALA A 192 -17.69 -13.38 48.48
CA ALA A 192 -16.49 -13.44 49.31
C ALA A 192 -15.42 -12.44 48.82
N LYS A 193 -15.19 -12.36 47.51
CA LYS A 193 -14.21 -11.45 46.91
C LYS A 193 -14.63 -9.98 46.98
N MET A 194 -15.91 -9.68 46.80
CA MET A 194 -16.40 -8.31 46.99
C MET A 194 -16.34 -7.90 48.46
N LYS A 195 -16.56 -8.81 49.42
CA LYS A 195 -16.33 -8.54 50.85
C LYS A 195 -14.87 -8.20 51.14
N GLU A 196 -13.92 -8.94 50.59
CA GLU A 196 -12.48 -8.61 50.68
C GLU A 196 -12.21 -7.21 50.11
N TYR A 197 -12.75 -6.89 48.93
CA TYR A 197 -12.61 -5.57 48.31
C TYR A 197 -13.13 -4.43 49.21
N PHE A 198 -14.32 -4.60 49.81
CA PHE A 198 -14.95 -3.58 50.66
C PHE A 198 -14.29 -3.40 52.04
N LEU A 199 -13.29 -4.21 52.41
CA LEU A 199 -12.50 -3.97 53.63
C LEU A 199 -11.66 -2.70 53.50
N ASP A 200 -11.05 -2.52 52.33
CA ASP A 200 -10.12 -1.42 52.05
C ASP A 200 -10.72 -0.36 51.10
N HIS A 201 -11.84 -0.65 50.43
CA HIS A 201 -12.48 0.23 49.45
C HIS A 201 -13.90 0.62 49.85
N SER A 202 -14.20 1.91 49.76
CA SER A 202 -15.48 2.48 50.20
C SER A 202 -16.64 2.22 49.22
N ARG A 203 -16.38 2.33 47.90
CA ARG A 203 -17.42 2.24 46.86
C ARG A 203 -16.85 1.86 45.49
N LEU A 204 -17.52 0.92 44.83
CA LEU A 204 -17.30 0.61 43.41
C LEU A 204 -17.99 1.66 42.52
N LEU A 205 -17.28 2.16 41.51
CA LEU A 205 -17.81 3.07 40.49
C LEU A 205 -18.08 2.32 39.18
N ILE A 206 -19.21 2.64 38.54
CA ILE A 206 -19.64 2.09 37.24
C ILE A 206 -20.00 3.20 36.24
N ASP A 207 -19.47 4.40 36.46
CA ASP A 207 -19.75 5.59 35.67
C ASP A 207 -19.01 5.61 34.32
N MET A 208 -19.09 6.73 33.59
CA MET A 208 -18.40 6.89 32.32
C MET A 208 -16.87 6.80 32.47
N LYS A 209 -16.32 7.22 33.61
CA LYS A 209 -14.88 7.12 33.90
C LYS A 209 -14.46 5.67 34.09
N ALA A 210 -15.23 4.88 34.85
CA ALA A 210 -14.99 3.44 35.01
C ALA A 210 -15.03 2.69 33.68
N ARG A 211 -15.84 3.17 32.73
CA ARG A 211 -15.94 2.67 31.35
C ARG A 211 -14.85 3.19 30.41
N ALA A 212 -13.85 3.93 30.88
CA ALA A 212 -12.76 4.38 30.02
C ALA A 212 -11.94 3.21 29.48
N ALA A 213 -11.40 3.34 28.27
CA ALA A 213 -10.71 2.24 27.58
C ALA A 213 -9.45 1.75 28.30
N HIS A 214 -8.75 2.61 29.03
CA HIS A 214 -7.51 2.25 29.74
C HIS A 214 -7.73 1.32 30.94
N PHE A 215 -8.96 1.23 31.47
CA PHE A 215 -9.35 0.27 32.50
C PHE A 215 -9.84 -1.08 31.94
N SER A 216 -9.89 -1.22 30.61
CA SER A 216 -10.32 -2.44 29.92
C SER A 216 -9.19 -2.93 29.02
N GLN A 217 -8.50 -4.00 29.41
CA GLN A 217 -7.52 -4.66 28.55
C GLN A 217 -8.16 -5.86 27.87
N ILE A 218 -8.17 -5.87 26.53
CA ILE A 218 -8.75 -6.96 25.73
C ILE A 218 -7.62 -7.65 24.98
N THR A 219 -7.52 -8.96 25.13
CA THR A 219 -6.56 -9.81 24.42
C THR A 219 -7.31 -10.82 23.56
N GLU A 220 -6.96 -10.93 22.28
CA GLU A 220 -7.49 -11.96 21.38
C GLU A 220 -6.74 -13.28 21.62
N LEU A 221 -7.47 -14.33 22.02
CA LEU A 221 -6.92 -15.66 22.28
C LEU A 221 -7.09 -16.61 21.09
N GLY A 222 -7.89 -16.24 20.08
CA GLY A 222 -8.11 -16.99 18.86
C GLY A 222 -9.37 -16.54 18.12
N GLU A 223 -9.82 -17.35 17.15
CA GLU A 223 -11.06 -17.08 16.43
C GLU A 223 -12.23 -17.00 17.42
N ASN A 224 -12.87 -15.84 17.49
CA ASN A 224 -14.02 -15.57 18.36
C ASN A 224 -13.79 -15.73 19.87
N ARG A 225 -12.55 -15.85 20.35
CA ARG A 225 -12.22 -15.94 21.78
C ARG A 225 -11.40 -14.76 22.25
N TYR A 226 -11.84 -14.13 23.33
CA TYR A 226 -11.26 -12.92 23.89
C TYR A 226 -11.11 -13.06 25.39
N GLN A 227 -10.05 -12.51 25.94
CA GLN A 227 -9.91 -12.29 27.37
C GLN A 227 -10.07 -10.80 27.64
N LEU A 228 -10.95 -10.44 28.58
CA LEU A 228 -11.07 -9.07 29.09
C LEU A 228 -10.61 -9.04 30.54
N VAL A 229 -9.66 -8.15 30.82
CA VAL A 229 -9.30 -7.73 32.17
C VAL A 229 -9.88 -6.35 32.39
N GLN A 230 -10.83 -6.24 33.32
CA GLN A 230 -11.49 -5.00 33.69
C GLN A 230 -11.05 -4.58 35.09
N THR A 231 -10.36 -3.45 35.20
CA THR A 231 -10.03 -2.85 36.49
C THR A 231 -11.29 -2.31 37.15
N LEU A 232 -11.45 -2.58 38.45
CA LEU A 232 -12.50 -2.02 39.27
C LEU A 232 -12.08 -0.62 39.69
N VAL A 233 -12.90 0.38 39.36
CA VAL A 233 -12.63 1.76 39.74
C VAL A 233 -13.31 2.06 41.06
N ASP A 234 -12.54 2.49 42.05
CA ASP A 234 -13.02 2.92 43.35
C ASP A 234 -13.07 4.45 43.47
N ALA A 235 -13.75 4.94 44.50
CA ALA A 235 -13.89 6.38 44.76
C ALA A 235 -12.59 7.04 45.26
N ASP A 236 -11.67 6.25 45.77
CA ASP A 236 -10.40 6.67 46.38
C ASP A 236 -9.22 6.60 45.36
N GLU A 237 -9.53 6.22 44.11
CA GLU A 237 -8.65 6.08 42.94
C GLU A 237 -7.48 5.07 43.09
N HIS A 238 -7.58 4.08 43.97
CA HIS A 238 -6.55 3.04 44.13
C HIS A 238 -6.46 2.11 42.91
N ASN A 239 -7.62 1.71 42.36
CA ASN A 239 -7.76 0.92 41.13
C ASN A 239 -6.92 -0.37 41.11
N ASP A 240 -6.77 -1.01 42.27
CA ASP A 240 -5.88 -2.14 42.50
C ASP A 240 -6.60 -3.49 42.41
N TRP A 241 -7.88 -3.54 42.04
CA TRP A 241 -8.61 -4.79 41.80
C TRP A 241 -8.96 -4.97 40.32
N ALA A 242 -8.93 -6.21 39.85
CA ALA A 242 -9.31 -6.54 38.48
C ALA A 242 -10.22 -7.77 38.40
N LEU A 243 -11.26 -7.64 37.58
CA LEU A 243 -12.12 -8.72 37.12
C LEU A 243 -11.58 -9.24 35.80
N THR A 244 -11.27 -10.54 35.74
CA THR A 244 -10.84 -11.22 34.53
C THR A 244 -11.93 -12.17 34.05
N VAL A 245 -12.31 -12.03 32.79
CA VAL A 245 -13.28 -12.91 32.13
C VAL A 245 -12.75 -13.37 30.78
N GLU A 246 -13.13 -14.57 30.39
CA GLU A 246 -13.00 -15.05 29.01
C GLU A 246 -14.35 -14.89 28.30
N ALA A 247 -14.32 -14.62 27.01
CA ALA A 247 -15.51 -14.45 26.20
C ALA A 247 -15.40 -15.23 24.90
N GLU A 248 -16.44 -15.99 24.57
CA GLU A 248 -16.59 -16.69 23.30
C GLU A 248 -17.76 -16.11 22.51
N PHE A 249 -17.52 -15.74 21.25
CA PHE A 249 -18.52 -15.15 20.37
C PHE A 249 -19.18 -16.21 19.50
N THR A 250 -20.47 -16.47 19.76
CA THR A 250 -21.34 -17.31 18.91
C THR A 250 -22.45 -16.47 18.29
N ASN A 251 -23.44 -16.06 19.08
CA ASN A 251 -24.51 -15.11 18.73
C ASN A 251 -24.49 -13.85 19.63
N GLY A 252 -23.30 -13.54 20.15
CA GLY A 252 -23.06 -12.56 21.21
C GLY A 252 -21.93 -13.04 22.13
N PRO A 253 -21.41 -12.17 23.02
CA PRO A 253 -20.37 -12.54 23.96
C PRO A 253 -20.95 -13.46 25.05
N LYS A 254 -20.53 -14.73 25.07
CA LYS A 254 -20.75 -15.60 26.23
C LYS A 254 -19.53 -15.47 27.14
N LEU A 255 -19.73 -14.89 28.31
CA LEU A 255 -18.66 -14.69 29.28
C LEU A 255 -18.48 -15.95 30.14
N ASN A 256 -17.25 -16.17 30.58
CA ASN A 256 -16.87 -17.15 31.59
C ASN A 256 -16.02 -16.42 32.64
N PHE A 257 -16.36 -16.59 33.91
CA PHE A 257 -15.60 -16.00 35.00
C PHE A 257 -14.26 -16.71 35.18
N LEU A 258 -13.16 -15.95 35.23
CA LEU A 258 -11.83 -16.49 35.51
C LEU A 258 -11.36 -16.15 36.92
N SER A 259 -11.40 -14.87 37.29
CA SER A 259 -10.99 -14.42 38.63
C SER A 259 -11.43 -13.00 38.93
N LEU A 260 -11.62 -12.71 40.22
CA LEU A 260 -11.69 -11.35 40.79
C LEU A 260 -10.66 -11.27 41.91
N LYS A 261 -9.64 -10.42 41.77
CA LYS A 261 -8.53 -10.33 42.75
C LYS A 261 -7.85 -8.96 42.72
N SER A 262 -7.11 -8.67 43.79
CA SER A 262 -6.16 -7.56 43.82
C SER A 262 -5.00 -7.80 42.84
N LEU A 263 -4.47 -6.71 42.29
CA LEU A 263 -3.33 -6.62 41.37
C LEU A 263 -2.00 -6.52 42.12
N ASN A 264 -2.05 -6.33 43.44
CA ASN A 264 -0.88 -6.26 44.33
C ASN A 264 -0.48 -7.64 44.88
#